data_AF-A0A6M7WC15-F1
#
_entry.id   AF-A0A6M7WC15-F1
#
_cell.length_a   1.000
_cell.length_b   1.000
_cell.length_c   1.000
_cell.angle_alpha   90.00
_cell.angle_beta   90.00
_cell.angle_gamma   90.00
#
_symmetry.space_group_name_H-M   'P 1'
#
loop_
_entity.id
_entity.type
_entity.pdbx_description
1 polymer ?
#
loop_
_entity_poly.entity_id
_entity_poly.type
_entity_poly.pdbx_seq_one_letter_code
_entity_poly.pdbx_strand_id
1 'polypeptide(L)'
;MTVYLVRGFPDLLDKPGGTALVGLFGNMTAVGTGNVSGDFVEVKVGDQTGWVSKDSLVVKDRDVLDEVAFVRESIIAERAVNALSQTAPWFVSADYVIARAIFESQDIARKLVNAGNKIPGSDTVGPLQMSTAEWQTFLANGGTLAADFGTASVDDYLAQAWGAAFTMFTDAKAITQVKLDAGQGSNADPPLPSYLEIFLAYLTTSPKAATSLAAAAATPADKGQDGAQAGIAGAGAGVAPAAPVPQGASKLNDFLKNTAVLRDDQIETLFKARPGLTGTNDANAKTVGDFVNSVSTALGQALRDAADLIAKDAPETVAAIIGTGGAPWMTVATAERNKGIKEGTAAGDAEILSYFQSINIQAKTSATPWCAAFVSFCMKTSGNQVAADSIPKTAPALAASWKGWGSPLPANASTTPQGAVVVLSPTEDQDDSGHVGFFVSGNTDTITLLGGNQTNAVKESTYARSRVAAIRWLDVAQPAAAGPVAAGPINLSRFNAKQQAAAKIIIDRFAASGFGSVHQITAVANAWKESSLNPSEQTHTSREDSIGLFQLNMRSGLGVGHQLNDLLDATKNTDIIIDTCKSVPEFKNAQDLAAAVTAFVRFVEKPANQPAEIIDRLQKAKSLEA
;
A
#
# COMPACT_ATOMS: atom_id res chain seq x y z
N MET A 1 -12.37 -9.14 20.49
CA MET A 1 -13.09 -9.86 21.55
C MET A 1 -12.75 -9.16 22.85
N THR A 2 -13.57 -9.20 23.90
CA THR A 2 -13.13 -8.68 25.19
C THR A 2 -11.94 -9.51 25.65
N VAL A 3 -10.76 -8.88 25.75
CA VAL A 3 -9.57 -9.56 26.24
C VAL A 3 -9.65 -9.57 27.76
N TYR A 4 -9.57 -10.75 28.34
CA TYR A 4 -9.62 -10.92 29.78
C TYR A 4 -8.26 -11.35 30.33
N LEU A 5 -7.88 -10.79 31.46
CA LEU A 5 -6.87 -11.33 32.36
C LEU A 5 -7.57 -12.28 33.35
N VAL A 6 -7.11 -13.52 33.40
CA VAL A 6 -7.59 -14.50 34.38
C VAL A 6 -7.10 -14.11 35.77
N ARG A 7 -8.01 -13.99 36.75
CA ARG A 7 -7.68 -13.72 38.15
C ARG A 7 -7.40 -15.01 38.91
N GLY A 8 -6.28 -15.04 39.64
CA GLY A 8 -5.97 -16.12 40.57
C GLY A 8 -5.86 -17.49 39.91
N PHE A 9 -6.16 -18.56 40.65
CA PHE A 9 -6.38 -19.88 40.07
C PHE A 9 -7.89 -20.01 39.85
N PRO A 10 -8.38 -19.85 38.60
CA PRO A 10 -9.82 -19.87 38.37
C PRO A 10 -10.36 -21.24 38.77
N ASP A 11 -11.41 -21.26 39.59
CA ASP A 11 -12.17 -22.48 39.82
C ASP A 11 -12.73 -22.92 38.47
N LEU A 12 -12.27 -24.08 37.99
CA LEU A 12 -12.66 -24.69 36.72
C LEU A 12 -14.12 -25.14 36.80
N LEU A 13 -15.04 -24.19 36.68
CA LEU A 13 -16.47 -24.46 36.73
C LEU A 13 -17.01 -24.62 35.31
N ASP A 14 -17.46 -25.84 35.01
CA ASP A 14 -18.37 -26.11 33.90
C ASP A 14 -19.70 -25.42 34.18
N LYS A 15 -20.16 -24.56 33.26
CA LYS A 15 -21.59 -24.25 33.21
C LYS A 15 -22.34 -25.55 32.90
N PRO A 16 -23.62 -25.69 33.28
CA PRO A 16 -24.43 -26.83 32.86
C PRO A 16 -24.40 -27.00 31.32
N GLY A 17 -23.82 -28.12 30.86
CA GLY A 17 -23.66 -28.46 29.43
C GLY A 17 -22.57 -27.69 28.66
N GLY A 18 -21.64 -27.00 29.35
CA GLY A 18 -20.44 -26.38 28.75
C GLY A 18 -19.21 -27.30 28.75
N THR A 19 -18.11 -26.83 28.16
CA THR A 19 -16.78 -27.45 28.27
C THR A 19 -15.86 -26.55 29.10
N ALA A 20 -15.22 -27.11 30.13
CA ALA A 20 -14.25 -26.42 30.97
C ALA A 20 -12.89 -26.31 30.26
N LEU A 21 -12.23 -25.17 30.46
CA LEU A 21 -10.88 -24.92 29.93
C LEU A 21 -9.82 -25.37 30.92
N VAL A 22 -9.17 -26.51 30.65
CA VAL A 22 -8.10 -27.03 31.50
C VAL A 22 -6.81 -26.23 31.29
N GLY A 23 -6.13 -25.85 32.38
CA GLY A 23 -4.81 -25.21 32.32
C GLY A 23 -4.80 -23.68 32.39
N LEU A 24 -5.91 -23.05 32.79
CA LEU A 24 -5.93 -21.61 33.08
C LEU A 24 -5.20 -21.30 34.39
N PHE A 25 -4.39 -20.25 34.39
CA PHE A 25 -3.69 -19.73 35.56
C PHE A 25 -3.72 -18.20 35.60
N GLY A 26 -3.44 -17.65 36.78
CA GLY A 26 -3.55 -16.20 37.02
C GLY A 26 -2.65 -15.38 36.11
N ASN A 27 -3.15 -14.22 35.69
CA ASN A 27 -2.55 -13.29 34.74
C ASN A 27 -2.39 -13.83 33.31
N MET A 28 -2.96 -15.00 32.99
CA MET A 28 -3.09 -15.47 31.61
C MET A 28 -4.10 -14.62 30.85
N THR A 29 -3.83 -14.39 29.57
CA THR A 29 -4.77 -13.69 28.68
C THR A 29 -5.71 -14.70 28.03
N ALA A 30 -7.01 -14.45 28.11
CA ALA A 30 -8.05 -15.24 27.44
C ALA A 30 -8.94 -14.33 26.60
N VAL A 31 -9.37 -14.81 25.45
CA VAL A 31 -10.09 -14.00 24.47
C VAL A 31 -11.57 -14.36 24.50
N GLY A 32 -12.44 -13.44 24.94
CA GLY A 32 -13.88 -13.74 25.07
C GLY A 32 -14.58 -13.93 23.73
N THR A 33 -15.27 -15.05 23.51
CA THR A 33 -15.94 -15.34 22.23
C THR A 33 -17.14 -14.43 21.95
N GLY A 34 -17.59 -13.68 22.96
CA GLY A 34 -18.82 -12.87 22.93
C GLY A 34 -20.03 -13.60 23.52
N ASN A 35 -19.94 -14.91 23.75
CA ASN A 35 -21.01 -15.69 24.35
C ASN A 35 -20.99 -15.57 25.88
N VAL A 36 -22.18 -15.35 26.46
CA VAL A 36 -22.41 -15.20 27.91
C VAL A 36 -23.59 -16.06 28.35
N SER A 37 -23.47 -16.70 29.51
CA SER A 37 -24.51 -17.56 30.09
C SER A 37 -24.51 -17.41 31.60
N GLY A 38 -25.47 -16.65 32.14
CA GLY A 38 -25.49 -16.28 33.56
C GLY A 38 -24.19 -15.56 33.96
N ASP A 39 -23.49 -16.13 34.93
CA ASP A 39 -22.22 -15.61 35.45
C ASP A 39 -20.98 -16.13 34.70
N PHE A 40 -21.17 -16.82 33.57
CA PHE A 40 -20.08 -17.38 32.77
C PHE A 40 -19.91 -16.65 31.45
N VAL A 41 -18.65 -16.50 31.03
CA VAL A 41 -18.23 -16.02 29.72
C VAL A 41 -17.50 -17.15 29.02
N GLU A 42 -17.81 -17.38 27.75
CA GLU A 42 -17.02 -18.29 26.94
C GLU A 42 -15.78 -17.57 26.41
N VAL A 43 -14.61 -18.18 26.60
CA VAL A 43 -13.32 -17.63 26.22
C VAL A 43 -12.54 -18.65 25.40
N LYS A 44 -11.58 -18.16 24.62
CA LYS A 44 -10.64 -18.95 23.82
C LYS A 44 -9.22 -18.73 24.33
N VAL A 45 -8.46 -19.82 24.47
CA VAL A 45 -7.04 -19.83 24.83
C VAL A 45 -6.31 -20.83 23.95
N GLY A 46 -5.44 -20.34 23.06
CA GLY A 46 -4.88 -21.17 21.98
C GLY A 46 -5.99 -21.75 21.10
N ASP A 47 -5.96 -23.07 20.87
CA ASP A 47 -6.99 -23.78 20.10
C ASP A 47 -8.18 -24.27 20.94
N GLN A 48 -8.18 -23.98 22.24
CA GLN A 48 -9.21 -24.44 23.15
C GLN A 48 -10.25 -23.34 23.41
N THR A 49 -11.52 -23.74 23.44
CA THR A 49 -12.65 -22.88 23.79
C THR A 49 -13.38 -23.48 24.98
N GLY A 50 -13.80 -22.64 25.93
CA GLY A 50 -14.63 -23.09 27.04
C GLY A 50 -15.07 -21.96 27.94
N TRP A 51 -15.78 -22.32 29.01
CA TRP A 51 -16.51 -21.37 29.84
C TRP A 51 -15.76 -21.07 31.14
N VAL A 52 -15.72 -19.79 31.52
CA VAL A 52 -15.04 -19.30 32.73
C VAL A 52 -15.97 -18.33 33.47
N SER A 53 -15.93 -18.37 34.80
CA SER A 53 -16.70 -17.43 35.64
C SER A 53 -16.25 -15.97 35.42
N LYS A 54 -17.21 -15.05 35.34
CA LYS A 54 -16.97 -13.59 35.24
C LYS A 54 -16.08 -13.09 36.38
N ASP A 55 -16.25 -13.61 37.59
CA ASP A 55 -15.47 -13.18 38.77
C ASP A 55 -14.01 -13.59 38.69
N SER A 56 -13.71 -14.62 37.88
CA SER A 56 -12.37 -15.08 37.58
C SER A 56 -11.73 -14.35 36.39
N LEU A 57 -12.42 -13.37 35.80
CA LEU A 57 -11.95 -12.60 34.66
C LEU A 57 -11.94 -11.11 34.98
N VAL A 58 -10.87 -10.44 34.59
CA VAL A 58 -10.80 -8.98 34.55
C VAL A 58 -10.69 -8.58 33.11
N VAL A 59 -11.50 -7.63 32.67
CA VAL A 59 -11.28 -7.01 31.36
C VAL A 59 -9.88 -6.42 31.38
N LYS A 60 -8.97 -6.93 30.55
CA LYS A 60 -7.64 -6.37 30.40
C LYS A 60 -7.84 -4.92 29.95
N ASP A 61 -7.27 -3.97 30.69
CA ASP A 61 -7.24 -2.58 30.26
C ASP A 61 -6.61 -2.50 28.86
N ARG A 62 -7.11 -1.58 28.04
CA ARG A 62 -6.63 -1.46 26.66
C ARG A 62 -5.14 -1.11 26.66
N ASP A 63 -4.40 -1.76 25.75
CA ASP A 63 -2.99 -1.46 25.59
C ASP A 63 -2.80 0.01 25.19
N VAL A 64 -1.76 0.64 25.72
CA VAL A 64 -1.36 1.99 25.30
C VAL A 64 -0.91 1.88 23.84
N LEU A 65 -1.37 2.82 22.99
CA LEU A 65 -0.96 2.86 21.60
C LEU A 65 0.57 2.99 21.51
N ASP A 66 1.20 2.04 20.83
CA ASP A 66 2.60 2.13 20.42
C ASP A 66 2.66 2.64 18.98
N GLU A 67 3.25 3.82 18.81
CA GLU A 67 3.34 4.51 17.52
C GLU A 67 4.11 3.69 16.47
N VAL A 68 5.25 3.12 16.87
CA VAL A 68 6.10 2.31 15.98
C VAL A 68 5.36 1.05 15.56
N ALA A 69 4.69 0.38 16.50
CA ALA A 69 3.92 -0.81 16.20
C ALA A 69 2.77 -0.51 15.23
N PHE A 70 2.03 0.59 15.43
CA PHE A 70 0.92 0.96 14.54
C PHE A 70 1.38 1.35 13.14
N VAL A 71 2.49 2.10 13.02
CA VAL A 71 3.09 2.45 11.72
C VAL A 71 3.49 1.18 10.96
N ARG A 72 4.18 0.24 11.63
CA ARG A 72 4.61 -1.03 11.01
C ARG A 72 3.42 -1.91 10.64
N GLU A 73 2.40 -1.99 11.49
CA GLU A 73 1.17 -2.74 11.20
C GLU A 73 0.45 -2.18 9.96
N SER A 74 0.41 -0.85 9.82
CA SER A 74 -0.20 -0.20 8.65
C SER A 74 0.52 -0.56 7.36
N ILE A 75 1.85 -0.67 7.38
CA ILE A 75 2.68 -1.10 6.24
C ILE A 75 2.39 -2.57 5.88
N ILE A 76 2.15 -3.41 6.87
CA ILE A 76 1.83 -4.83 6.65
C ILE A 76 0.44 -5.00 6.06
N ALA A 77 -0.54 -4.33 6.66
CA ALA A 77 -1.91 -4.32 6.15
C ALA A 77 -1.94 -3.82 4.70
N GLU A 78 -1.19 -2.77 4.37
CA GLU A 78 -1.00 -2.30 2.99
C GLU A 78 -0.53 -3.43 2.05
N ARG A 79 0.60 -4.07 2.38
CA ARG A 79 1.21 -5.11 1.54
C ARG A 79 0.32 -6.35 1.42
N ALA A 80 -0.33 -6.75 2.50
CA ALA A 80 -1.22 -7.91 2.54
C ALA A 80 -2.48 -7.68 1.70
N VAL A 81 -3.13 -6.51 1.83
CA VAL A 81 -4.31 -6.18 1.03
C VAL A 81 -3.93 -6.04 -0.44
N ASN A 82 -2.81 -5.39 -0.76
CA ASN A 82 -2.35 -5.20 -2.14
C ASN A 82 -1.96 -6.51 -2.85
N ALA A 83 -1.65 -7.58 -2.11
CA ALA A 83 -1.37 -8.88 -2.71
C ALA A 83 -2.62 -9.63 -3.19
N LEU A 84 -3.80 -9.27 -2.69
CA LEU A 84 -5.02 -9.93 -3.13
C LEU A 84 -5.33 -9.57 -4.58
N SER A 85 -5.65 -10.58 -5.39
CA SER A 85 -6.02 -10.39 -6.79
C SER A 85 -7.24 -9.49 -6.99
N GLN A 86 -8.12 -9.42 -6.00
CA GLN A 86 -9.32 -8.56 -6.01
C GLN A 86 -9.02 -7.09 -5.74
N THR A 87 -7.83 -6.78 -5.22
CA THR A 87 -7.45 -5.41 -4.88
C THR A 87 -7.07 -4.63 -6.12
N ALA A 88 -6.32 -5.23 -7.03
CA ALA A 88 -5.97 -4.60 -8.30
C ALA A 88 -7.23 -4.32 -9.16
N PRO A 89 -7.28 -3.21 -9.92
CA PRO A 89 -6.24 -2.18 -10.08
C PRO A 89 -6.28 -1.06 -9.02
N TRP A 90 -7.15 -1.18 -8.00
CA TRP A 90 -7.08 -0.35 -6.81
C TRP A 90 -5.89 -0.78 -5.93
N PHE A 91 -5.65 -0.02 -4.87
CA PHE A 91 -4.59 -0.31 -3.93
C PHE A 91 -4.88 0.36 -2.59
N VAL A 92 -4.20 -0.13 -1.56
CA VAL A 92 -4.11 0.47 -0.23
C VAL A 92 -2.76 1.13 -0.08
N SER A 93 -2.70 2.19 0.74
CA SER A 93 -1.46 2.84 1.13
C SER A 93 -1.43 3.02 2.66
N ALA A 94 -0.30 2.69 3.27
CA ALA A 94 -0.10 2.75 4.72
C ALA A 94 -0.17 4.20 5.22
N ASP A 95 0.36 5.15 4.45
CA ASP A 95 0.28 6.57 4.77
C ASP A 95 -1.17 7.07 4.82
N TYR A 96 -2.07 6.56 3.99
CA TYR A 96 -3.51 6.87 4.06
C TYR A 96 -4.14 6.31 5.34
N VAL A 97 -3.83 5.07 5.72
CA VAL A 97 -4.32 4.46 6.96
C VAL A 97 -3.83 5.26 8.17
N ILE A 98 -2.55 5.61 8.22
CA ILE A 98 -1.97 6.44 9.28
C ILE A 98 -2.55 7.87 9.25
N ALA A 99 -2.76 8.46 8.07
CA ALA A 99 -3.36 9.79 7.94
C ALA A 99 -4.80 9.82 8.46
N ARG A 100 -5.61 8.80 8.16
CA ARG A 100 -6.94 8.64 8.76
C ARG A 100 -6.84 8.55 10.28
N ALA A 101 -5.89 7.79 10.80
CA ALA A 101 -5.67 7.63 12.23
C ALA A 101 -5.28 8.97 12.90
N ILE A 102 -4.38 9.74 12.29
CA ILE A 102 -3.99 11.07 12.77
C ILE A 102 -5.20 12.02 12.74
N PHE A 103 -5.95 12.04 11.64
CA PHE A 103 -7.13 12.88 11.49
C PHE A 103 -8.19 12.57 12.55
N GLU A 104 -8.53 11.29 12.74
CA GLU A 104 -9.61 10.87 13.64
C GLU A 104 -9.19 10.85 15.12
N SER A 105 -7.89 10.79 15.41
CA SER A 105 -7.38 10.98 16.77
C SER A 105 -7.78 12.35 17.35
N GLN A 106 -7.96 13.36 16.48
CA GLN A 106 -8.23 14.77 16.82
C GLN A 106 -7.32 15.30 17.93
N ASP A 107 -6.09 14.80 18.01
CA ASP A 107 -5.09 15.31 18.94
C ASP A 107 -4.57 16.66 18.45
N ILE A 108 -4.47 17.64 19.35
CA ILE A 108 -4.06 19.01 19.00
C ILE A 108 -2.59 19.02 18.52
N ALA A 109 -1.78 18.07 19.02
CA ALA A 109 -0.41 17.86 18.55
C ALA A 109 -0.31 16.86 17.39
N ARG A 110 -1.46 16.40 16.85
CA ARG A 110 -1.59 15.45 15.73
C ARG A 110 -0.83 14.15 15.94
N LYS A 111 -0.77 13.68 17.17
CA LYS A 111 -0.13 12.40 17.53
C LYS A 111 -1.12 11.25 17.43
N LEU A 112 -0.60 10.06 17.12
CA LEU A 112 -1.38 8.83 17.23
C LEU A 112 -1.73 8.59 18.71
N VAL A 113 -3.02 8.49 19.01
CA VAL A 113 -3.52 8.19 20.35
C VAL A 113 -4.72 7.25 20.26
N ASN A 114 -4.90 6.41 21.29
CA ASN A 114 -6.15 5.67 21.48
C ASN A 114 -7.26 6.62 21.92
N ALA A 115 -7.86 7.31 20.96
CA ALA A 115 -8.99 8.18 21.21
C ALA A 115 -10.19 7.35 21.68
N GLY A 116 -10.83 7.80 22.76
CA GLY A 116 -12.18 7.33 23.14
C GLY A 116 -13.20 7.65 22.04
N ASN A 117 -14.48 7.34 22.26
CA ASN A 117 -15.52 7.71 21.32
C ASN A 117 -15.63 9.25 21.19
N LYS A 118 -15.04 9.81 20.13
CA LYS A 118 -15.05 11.25 19.84
C LYS A 118 -16.01 11.61 18.71
N ILE A 119 -16.33 10.69 17.82
CA ILE A 119 -17.24 10.91 16.68
C ILE A 119 -18.53 10.07 16.83
N PRO A 120 -19.72 10.70 16.78
CA PRO A 120 -21.01 10.02 16.61
C PRO A 120 -20.97 8.99 15.48
N GLY A 121 -21.21 7.72 15.81
CA GLY A 121 -21.15 6.59 14.87
C GLY A 121 -19.93 5.68 15.08
N SER A 122 -18.83 6.19 15.66
CA SER A 122 -17.81 5.34 16.26
C SER A 122 -18.28 4.91 17.65
N ASP A 123 -18.10 3.64 17.96
CA ASP A 123 -18.47 3.03 19.26
C ASP A 123 -17.30 2.25 19.87
N THR A 124 -16.12 2.34 19.26
CA THR A 124 -14.90 1.63 19.65
C THR A 124 -13.82 2.64 20.07
N VAL A 125 -12.75 2.15 20.68
CA VAL A 125 -11.60 2.99 21.06
C VAL A 125 -10.41 2.62 20.22
N GLY A 126 -9.74 3.64 19.70
CA GLY A 126 -8.56 3.48 18.88
C GLY A 126 -8.36 4.68 17.97
N PRO A 127 -7.20 4.74 17.30
CA PRO A 127 -6.79 5.92 16.56
C PRO A 127 -7.63 6.13 15.29
N LEU A 128 -8.25 5.07 14.74
CA LEU A 128 -9.03 5.14 13.51
C LEU A 128 -10.52 5.42 13.71
N GLN A 129 -10.97 5.53 14.97
CA GLN A 129 -12.37 5.71 15.36
C GLN A 129 -13.32 4.78 14.60
N MET A 130 -12.91 3.51 14.42
CA MET A 130 -13.66 2.54 13.64
C MET A 130 -15.02 2.26 14.29
N SER A 131 -16.08 2.10 13.50
CA SER A 131 -17.38 1.67 14.02
C SER A 131 -17.48 0.15 14.02
N THR A 132 -18.29 -0.42 14.91
CA THR A 132 -18.64 -1.84 14.86
C THR A 132 -19.23 -2.22 13.50
N ALA A 133 -20.03 -1.35 12.87
CA ALA A 133 -20.61 -1.60 11.55
C ALA A 133 -19.56 -1.69 10.43
N GLU A 134 -18.58 -0.78 10.44
CA GLU A 134 -17.43 -0.85 9.52
C GLU A 134 -16.64 -2.14 9.75
N TRP A 135 -16.36 -2.48 11.01
CA TRP A 135 -15.64 -3.70 11.36
C TRP A 135 -16.37 -4.98 10.94
N GLN A 136 -17.69 -5.05 11.13
CA GLN A 136 -18.48 -6.20 10.66
C GLN A 136 -18.41 -6.34 9.14
N THR A 137 -18.33 -5.24 8.41
CA THR A 137 -18.14 -5.27 6.95
C THR A 137 -16.80 -5.89 6.58
N PHE A 138 -15.72 -5.55 7.31
CA PHE A 138 -14.42 -6.20 7.16
C PHE A 138 -14.50 -7.70 7.50
N LEU A 139 -15.08 -8.09 8.63
CA LEU A 139 -15.19 -9.51 9.00
C LEU A 139 -15.99 -10.33 7.99
N ALA A 140 -17.07 -9.77 7.44
CA ALA A 140 -17.93 -10.46 6.49
C ALA A 140 -17.30 -10.60 5.10
N ASN A 141 -16.45 -9.66 4.68
CA ASN A 141 -15.97 -9.55 3.29
C ASN A 141 -14.44 -9.65 3.14
N GLY A 142 -13.68 -9.67 4.24
CA GLY A 142 -12.21 -9.67 4.25
C GLY A 142 -11.57 -11.01 3.88
N GLY A 143 -12.34 -12.10 3.85
CA GLY A 143 -11.85 -13.43 3.49
C GLY A 143 -10.69 -13.88 4.40
N THR A 144 -9.57 -14.30 3.80
CA THR A 144 -8.38 -14.72 4.55
C THR A 144 -7.77 -13.60 5.39
N LEU A 145 -7.91 -12.33 5.00
CA LEU A 145 -7.44 -11.20 5.81
C LEU A 145 -8.18 -11.10 7.14
N ALA A 146 -9.45 -11.50 7.17
CA ALA A 146 -10.30 -11.43 8.35
C ALA A 146 -10.25 -12.69 9.23
N ALA A 147 -9.57 -13.75 8.79
CA ALA A 147 -9.70 -15.09 9.36
C ALA A 147 -9.28 -15.18 10.84
N ASP A 148 -8.29 -14.39 11.24
CA ASP A 148 -7.76 -14.37 12.61
C ASP A 148 -8.43 -13.32 13.51
N PHE A 149 -9.42 -12.59 12.98
CA PHE A 149 -10.07 -11.48 13.66
C PHE A 149 -11.48 -11.83 14.14
N GLY A 150 -11.82 -11.37 15.35
CA GLY A 150 -13.16 -11.52 15.93
C GLY A 150 -13.91 -10.18 16.01
N THR A 151 -15.20 -10.23 16.36
CA THR A 151 -16.08 -9.04 16.42
C THR A 151 -15.55 -7.91 17.30
N ALA A 152 -15.01 -8.23 18.48
CA ALA A 152 -14.47 -7.17 19.33
C ALA A 152 -12.98 -6.87 19.07
N SER A 153 -12.35 -7.47 18.05
CA SER A 153 -10.94 -7.15 17.73
C SER A 153 -10.82 -5.72 17.20
N VAL A 154 -11.95 -5.09 16.86
CA VAL A 154 -12.06 -3.66 16.56
C VAL A 154 -11.51 -2.75 17.66
N ASP A 155 -11.45 -3.20 18.91
CA ASP A 155 -10.88 -2.41 20.03
C ASP A 155 -9.35 -2.54 20.17
N ASP A 156 -8.72 -3.40 19.36
CA ASP A 156 -7.27 -3.46 19.21
C ASP A 156 -6.83 -2.46 18.16
N TYR A 157 -6.00 -1.49 18.56
CA TYR A 157 -5.54 -0.42 17.69
C TYR A 157 -4.72 -0.94 16.51
N LEU A 158 -4.03 -2.08 16.64
CA LEU A 158 -3.30 -2.70 15.52
C LEU A 158 -4.27 -3.35 14.54
N ALA A 159 -5.29 -4.07 15.04
CA ALA A 159 -6.32 -4.68 14.20
C ALA A 159 -7.12 -3.64 13.40
N GLN A 160 -7.34 -2.44 13.94
CA GLN A 160 -8.00 -1.36 13.21
C GLN A 160 -7.27 -0.99 11.91
N ALA A 161 -5.93 -1.13 11.85
CA ALA A 161 -5.16 -0.85 10.62
C ALA A 161 -5.62 -1.74 9.45
N TRP A 162 -5.91 -3.02 9.71
CA TRP A 162 -6.43 -3.97 8.72
C TRP A 162 -7.85 -3.62 8.26
N GLY A 163 -8.73 -3.28 9.20
CA GLY A 163 -10.08 -2.83 8.88
C GLY A 163 -10.06 -1.57 8.02
N ALA A 164 -9.24 -0.58 8.36
CA ALA A 164 -9.15 0.67 7.61
C ALA A 164 -8.51 0.49 6.23
N ALA A 165 -7.49 -0.37 6.12
CA ALA A 165 -6.90 -0.79 4.85
C ALA A 165 -7.95 -1.44 3.93
N PHE A 166 -8.76 -2.36 4.47
CA PHE A 166 -9.84 -2.98 3.72
C PHE A 166 -10.90 -1.96 3.27
N THR A 167 -11.34 -1.07 4.17
CA THR A 167 -12.29 0.01 3.86
C THR A 167 -11.77 0.92 2.73
N MET A 168 -10.50 1.32 2.77
CA MET A 168 -9.88 2.15 1.73
C MET A 168 -10.04 1.51 0.34
N PHE A 169 -9.73 0.22 0.23
CA PHE A 169 -9.86 -0.52 -1.02
C PHE A 169 -11.33 -0.63 -1.47
N THR A 170 -12.25 -0.98 -0.57
CA THR A 170 -13.67 -1.16 -0.93
C THR A 170 -14.33 0.16 -1.32
N ASP A 171 -13.99 1.25 -0.65
CA ASP A 171 -14.46 2.60 -1.02
C ASP A 171 -13.93 2.99 -2.39
N ALA A 172 -12.65 2.72 -2.67
CA ALA A 172 -12.06 3.02 -3.97
C ALA A 172 -12.79 2.29 -5.10
N LYS A 173 -13.14 1.02 -4.89
CA LYS A 173 -13.93 0.21 -5.83
C LYS A 173 -15.34 0.74 -6.02
N ALA A 174 -16.01 1.12 -4.95
CA ALA A 174 -17.36 1.67 -5.00
C ALA A 174 -17.40 3.04 -5.70
N ILE A 175 -16.41 3.90 -5.47
CA ILE A 175 -16.27 5.18 -6.18
C ILE A 175 -16.06 4.96 -7.68
N THR A 176 -15.17 4.02 -8.06
CA THR A 176 -14.96 3.68 -9.47
C THR A 176 -16.26 3.22 -10.13
N GLN A 177 -17.09 2.42 -9.45
CA GLN A 177 -18.39 2.02 -9.98
C GLN A 177 -19.33 3.21 -10.20
N VAL A 178 -19.40 4.15 -9.25
CA VAL A 178 -20.19 5.39 -9.42
C VAL A 178 -19.74 6.19 -10.63
N LYS A 179 -18.42 6.31 -10.85
CA LYS A 179 -17.86 7.02 -12.01
C LYS A 179 -18.20 6.30 -13.33
N LEU A 180 -18.11 4.97 -13.35
CA LEU A 180 -18.51 4.17 -14.52
C LEU A 180 -20.00 4.33 -14.85
N ASP A 181 -20.86 4.32 -13.82
CA ASP A 181 -22.31 4.54 -13.99
C ASP A 181 -22.63 5.95 -14.51
N ALA A 182 -21.74 6.93 -14.26
CA ALA A 182 -21.78 8.27 -14.81
C ALA A 182 -21.14 8.40 -16.21
N GLY A 183 -20.66 7.30 -16.80
CA GLY A 183 -20.04 7.27 -18.12
C GLY A 183 -18.58 7.73 -18.16
N GLN A 184 -17.91 7.81 -17.00
CA GLN A 184 -16.48 8.16 -16.92
C GLN A 184 -15.64 6.89 -17.05
N GLY A 185 -14.72 6.84 -18.01
CA GLY A 185 -13.81 5.71 -18.22
C GLY A 185 -14.50 4.41 -18.70
N SER A 186 -13.86 3.25 -18.49
CA SER A 186 -14.41 1.95 -18.88
C SER A 186 -13.89 0.82 -18.00
N ASN A 187 -14.45 -0.40 -18.06
CA ASN A 187 -13.89 -1.54 -17.33
C ASN A 187 -12.45 -1.89 -17.76
N ALA A 188 -12.09 -1.59 -19.01
CA ALA A 188 -10.72 -1.78 -19.50
C ALA A 188 -9.78 -0.69 -18.98
N ASP A 189 -10.30 0.51 -18.75
CA ASP A 189 -9.59 1.69 -18.27
C ASP A 189 -10.37 2.36 -17.12
N PRO A 190 -10.37 1.74 -15.93
CA PRO A 190 -11.27 2.12 -14.86
C PRO A 190 -10.92 3.51 -14.32
N PRO A 191 -11.92 4.37 -14.05
CA PRO A 191 -11.70 5.68 -13.46
C PRO A 191 -11.34 5.54 -11.97
N LEU A 192 -10.05 5.46 -11.66
CA LEU A 192 -9.59 5.17 -10.31
C LEU A 192 -9.52 6.45 -9.44
N PRO A 193 -10.06 6.44 -8.20
CA PRO A 193 -10.22 7.64 -7.39
C PRO A 193 -8.91 8.21 -6.82
N SER A 194 -8.94 9.47 -6.38
CA SER A 194 -7.89 10.09 -5.56
C SER A 194 -8.03 9.75 -4.08
N TYR A 195 -6.99 10.03 -3.29
CA TYR A 195 -7.08 9.91 -1.84
C TYR A 195 -8.13 10.83 -1.22
N LEU A 196 -8.36 12.01 -1.81
CA LEU A 196 -9.41 12.92 -1.35
C LEU A 196 -10.80 12.31 -1.57
N GLU A 197 -11.05 11.70 -2.72
CA GLU A 197 -12.33 11.04 -2.98
C GLU A 197 -12.58 9.85 -2.05
N ILE A 198 -11.56 9.01 -1.82
CA ILE A 198 -11.66 7.89 -0.86
C ILE A 198 -11.95 8.42 0.55
N PHE A 199 -11.27 9.50 0.96
CA PHE A 199 -11.49 10.09 2.27
C PHE A 199 -12.87 10.73 2.41
N LEU A 200 -13.37 11.42 1.37
CA LEU A 200 -14.73 11.95 1.36
C LEU A 200 -15.78 10.83 1.42
N ALA A 201 -15.55 9.69 0.76
CA ALA A 201 -16.45 8.54 0.84
C ALA A 201 -16.50 7.98 2.26
N TYR A 202 -15.35 7.84 2.91
CA TYR A 202 -15.25 7.48 4.33
C TYR A 202 -16.02 8.47 5.22
N LEU A 203 -15.78 9.77 5.10
CA LEU A 203 -16.41 10.78 5.95
C LEU A 203 -17.94 10.80 5.80
N THR A 204 -18.43 10.64 4.58
CA THR A 204 -19.86 10.75 4.22
C THR A 204 -20.59 9.41 4.22
N THR A 205 -19.88 8.28 4.34
CA THR A 205 -20.40 6.93 4.11
C THR A 205 -21.10 6.76 2.75
N SER A 206 -20.64 7.51 1.73
CA SER A 206 -21.29 7.57 0.41
C SER A 206 -20.30 7.84 -0.72
N PRO A 207 -20.01 6.84 -1.59
CA PRO A 207 -19.18 7.01 -2.78
C PRO A 207 -19.73 8.08 -3.74
N LYS A 208 -21.06 8.16 -3.89
CA LYS A 208 -21.71 9.18 -4.73
C LYS A 208 -21.51 10.59 -4.17
N ALA A 209 -21.60 10.75 -2.85
CA ALA A 209 -21.33 12.04 -2.23
C ALA A 209 -19.89 12.48 -2.44
N ALA A 210 -18.95 11.56 -2.32
CA ALA A 210 -17.53 11.83 -2.52
C ALA A 210 -17.24 12.39 -3.92
N THR A 211 -17.74 11.73 -4.97
CA THR A 211 -17.53 12.20 -6.36
C THR A 211 -18.17 13.56 -6.60
N SER A 212 -19.42 13.76 -6.15
CA SER A 212 -20.11 15.03 -6.34
C SER A 212 -19.45 16.19 -5.57
N LEU A 213 -18.98 15.95 -4.34
CA LEU A 213 -18.27 16.96 -3.55
C LEU A 213 -16.93 17.33 -4.17
N ALA A 214 -16.13 16.34 -4.58
CA ALA A 214 -14.84 16.58 -5.22
C ALA A 214 -15.01 17.37 -6.53
N ALA A 215 -15.98 16.99 -7.38
CA ALA A 215 -16.28 17.71 -8.61
C ALA A 215 -16.72 19.16 -8.36
N ALA A 216 -17.60 19.38 -7.38
CA ALA A 216 -18.12 20.71 -7.07
C ALA A 216 -17.06 21.70 -6.55
N ALA A 217 -15.94 21.19 -6.01
CA ALA A 217 -14.84 21.98 -5.45
C ALA A 217 -13.59 22.03 -6.34
N ALA A 218 -13.62 21.42 -7.53
CA ALA A 218 -12.47 21.36 -8.43
C ALA A 218 -12.02 22.76 -8.89
N THR A 219 -10.71 22.98 -8.87
CA THR A 219 -10.04 24.21 -9.28
C THR A 219 -9.34 24.04 -10.64
N PRO A 220 -8.90 25.12 -11.30
CA PRO A 220 -8.12 24.98 -12.53
C PRO A 220 -6.80 24.22 -12.35
N ALA A 221 -6.20 24.22 -11.14
CA ALA A 221 -5.00 23.44 -10.85
C ALA A 221 -5.26 21.92 -10.87
N ASP A 222 -6.50 21.50 -10.58
CA ASP A 222 -6.90 20.10 -10.75
C ASP A 222 -6.89 19.71 -12.23
N LYS A 223 -7.08 20.64 -13.17
CA LYS A 223 -7.07 20.35 -14.62
C LYS A 223 -5.66 20.36 -15.25
N GLY A 224 -4.62 20.61 -14.46
CA GLY A 224 -3.27 20.80 -14.95
C GLY A 224 -3.08 22.21 -15.49
N GLN A 225 -2.22 22.99 -14.85
CA GLN A 225 -1.82 24.31 -15.33
C GLN A 225 -0.44 24.23 -15.96
N ASP A 226 -0.33 24.83 -17.14
CA ASP A 226 0.96 25.08 -17.77
C ASP A 226 1.76 26.00 -16.84
N GLY A 227 3.02 25.61 -16.55
CA GLY A 227 3.88 26.43 -15.72
C GLY A 227 3.91 27.86 -16.26
N ALA A 228 3.69 28.84 -15.38
CA ALA A 228 3.78 30.24 -15.75
C ALA A 228 5.14 30.49 -16.43
N GLN A 229 5.14 30.78 -17.73
CA GLN A 229 6.32 31.31 -18.40
C GLN A 229 6.69 32.62 -17.71
N ALA A 230 7.96 32.76 -17.35
CA ALA A 230 8.51 34.03 -16.89
C ALA A 230 8.45 35.06 -18.04
N GLY A 231 7.36 35.85 -18.11
CA GLY A 231 7.08 36.85 -19.16
C GLY A 231 6.78 36.18 -20.50
N ILE A 232 5.78 36.56 -21.30
CA ILE A 232 5.40 37.88 -21.79
C ILE A 232 3.95 37.77 -22.30
N ALA A 233 3.14 38.81 -22.11
CA ALA A 233 1.73 38.83 -22.49
C ALA A 233 1.53 38.71 -24.02
N GLY A 234 0.57 37.89 -24.45
CA GLY A 234 0.12 37.81 -25.85
C GLY A 234 -1.18 37.01 -25.99
N ALA A 235 -2.20 37.64 -26.56
CA ALA A 235 -3.61 37.23 -26.56
C ALA A 235 -3.98 36.13 -27.58
N GLY A 236 -5.08 35.41 -27.30
CA GLY A 236 -5.76 34.55 -28.26
C GLY A 236 -6.91 33.74 -27.63
N ALA A 237 -8.01 34.39 -27.25
CA ALA A 237 -9.20 33.73 -26.69
C ALA A 237 -10.12 33.20 -27.80
N GLY A 238 -10.11 31.88 -28.01
CA GLY A 238 -11.23 31.16 -28.61
C GLY A 238 -12.26 30.84 -27.53
N VAL A 239 -13.55 31.09 -27.81
CA VAL A 239 -14.64 30.90 -26.84
C VAL A 239 -14.84 29.41 -26.58
N ALA A 240 -14.34 28.94 -25.43
CA ALA A 240 -14.70 27.65 -24.85
C ALA A 240 -16.17 27.69 -24.38
N PRO A 241 -16.91 26.57 -24.43
CA PRO A 241 -18.27 26.49 -23.88
C PRO A 241 -18.27 26.90 -22.41
N ALA A 242 -19.37 27.53 -21.97
CA ALA A 242 -19.51 28.07 -20.62
C ALA A 242 -19.24 26.98 -19.57
N ALA A 243 -18.23 27.20 -18.73
CA ALA A 243 -17.96 26.37 -17.57
C ALA A 243 -19.21 26.30 -16.67
N PRO A 244 -19.53 25.14 -16.07
CA PRO A 244 -20.58 25.05 -15.07
C PRO A 244 -20.36 26.08 -13.96
N VAL A 245 -21.45 26.65 -13.44
CA VAL A 245 -21.41 27.53 -12.27
C VAL A 245 -20.70 26.79 -11.12
N PRO A 246 -19.71 27.41 -10.43
CA PRO A 246 -19.03 26.75 -9.32
C PRO A 246 -20.03 26.37 -8.23
N GLN A 247 -20.37 25.08 -8.12
CA GLN A 247 -21.29 24.58 -7.09
C GLN A 247 -20.67 24.64 -5.68
N GLY A 248 -19.37 24.93 -5.58
CA GLY A 248 -18.66 25.17 -4.33
C GLY A 248 -19.27 26.24 -3.43
N ALA A 249 -20.05 27.20 -3.97
CA ALA A 249 -20.73 28.23 -3.17
C ALA A 249 -22.03 27.74 -2.48
N SER A 250 -22.57 26.58 -2.88
CA SER A 250 -23.79 26.00 -2.30
C SER A 250 -23.60 25.63 -0.83
N LYS A 251 -24.67 25.72 -0.05
CA LYS A 251 -24.68 25.21 1.34
C LYS A 251 -24.52 23.70 1.37
N LEU A 252 -23.65 23.21 2.26
CA LEU A 252 -23.26 21.80 2.30
C LEU A 252 -24.46 20.87 2.55
N ASN A 253 -25.34 21.20 3.51
CA ASN A 253 -26.52 20.40 3.83
C ASN A 253 -27.49 20.30 2.63
N ASP A 254 -27.78 21.42 1.97
CA ASP A 254 -28.64 21.44 0.78
C ASP A 254 -28.01 20.67 -0.38
N PHE A 255 -26.70 20.80 -0.58
CA PHE A 255 -25.98 20.05 -1.60
C PHE A 255 -26.01 18.54 -1.33
N LEU A 256 -25.72 18.13 -0.09
CA LEU A 256 -25.74 16.72 0.30
C LEU A 256 -27.12 16.09 0.10
N LYS A 257 -28.18 16.84 0.42
CA LYS A 257 -29.57 16.37 0.26
C LYS A 257 -30.00 16.32 -1.20
N ASN A 258 -29.79 17.41 -1.95
CA ASN A 258 -30.41 17.60 -3.26
C ASN A 258 -29.54 17.11 -4.42
N THR A 259 -28.22 17.14 -4.27
CA THR A 259 -27.26 16.76 -5.33
C THR A 259 -26.66 15.38 -5.06
N ALA A 260 -26.10 15.19 -3.86
CA ALA A 260 -25.51 13.90 -3.48
C ALA A 260 -26.54 12.85 -3.04
N VAL A 261 -27.78 13.27 -2.77
CA VAL A 261 -28.92 12.40 -2.41
C VAL A 261 -28.67 11.57 -1.14
N LEU A 262 -28.03 12.16 -0.13
CA LEU A 262 -27.92 11.55 1.20
C LEU A 262 -29.27 11.61 1.92
N ARG A 263 -29.52 10.60 2.76
CA ARG A 263 -30.65 10.61 3.69
C ARG A 263 -30.41 11.59 4.83
N ASP A 264 -31.49 12.08 5.43
CA ASP A 264 -31.44 13.07 6.52
C ASP A 264 -30.64 12.55 7.74
N ASP A 265 -30.71 11.25 8.06
CA ASP A 265 -29.94 10.61 9.14
C ASP A 265 -28.42 10.63 8.88
N GLN A 266 -28.01 10.45 7.63
CA GLN A 266 -26.60 10.50 7.24
C GLN A 266 -26.06 11.93 7.31
N ILE A 267 -26.84 12.91 6.85
CA ILE A 267 -26.47 14.33 6.93
C ILE A 267 -26.36 14.75 8.40
N GLU A 268 -27.34 14.40 9.22
CA GLU A 268 -27.31 14.72 10.65
C GLU A 268 -26.11 14.09 11.36
N THR A 269 -25.78 12.83 11.05
CA THR A 269 -24.62 12.13 11.61
C THR A 269 -23.31 12.83 11.23
N LEU A 270 -23.13 13.19 9.95
CA LEU A 270 -21.94 13.90 9.49
C LEU A 270 -21.76 15.26 10.19
N PHE A 271 -22.83 16.05 10.27
CA PHE A 271 -22.79 17.38 10.89
C PHE A 271 -22.54 17.32 12.40
N LYS A 272 -23.15 16.35 13.10
CA LYS A 272 -22.89 16.11 14.53
C LYS A 272 -21.46 15.67 14.78
N ALA A 273 -20.91 14.85 13.89
CA ALA A 273 -19.56 14.35 14.05
C ALA A 273 -18.47 15.37 13.76
N ARG A 274 -18.73 16.32 12.85
CA ARG A 274 -17.68 17.19 12.33
C ARG A 274 -18.09 18.66 12.23
N PRO A 275 -18.64 19.28 13.30
CA PRO A 275 -19.13 20.66 13.26
C PRO A 275 -18.03 21.67 12.86
N GLY A 276 -16.76 21.38 13.16
CA GLY A 276 -15.62 22.19 12.70
C GLY A 276 -15.43 22.21 11.19
N LEU A 277 -15.84 21.15 10.48
CA LEU A 277 -15.76 21.04 9.02
C LEU A 277 -17.08 21.41 8.34
N THR A 278 -18.22 21.13 8.98
CA THR A 278 -19.55 21.26 8.37
C THR A 278 -20.30 22.52 8.76
N GLY A 279 -19.99 23.14 9.91
CA GLY A 279 -20.90 24.07 10.59
C GLY A 279 -22.07 23.33 11.25
N THR A 280 -23.19 24.01 11.49
CA THR A 280 -24.42 23.40 11.99
C THR A 280 -25.36 23.02 10.84
N ASN A 281 -26.20 22.00 11.05
CA ASN A 281 -27.13 21.50 10.02
C ASN A 281 -28.36 22.41 9.88
N ASP A 282 -28.12 23.67 9.50
CA ASP A 282 -29.12 24.72 9.31
C ASP A 282 -28.55 25.79 8.34
N ALA A 283 -29.05 27.02 8.39
CA ALA A 283 -28.57 28.14 7.57
C ALA A 283 -27.08 28.47 7.77
N ASN A 284 -26.50 28.08 8.91
CA ASN A 284 -25.08 28.26 9.24
C ASN A 284 -24.19 27.10 8.78
N ALA A 285 -24.71 26.17 7.98
CA ALA A 285 -23.88 25.20 7.29
C ALA A 285 -22.79 25.92 6.47
N LYS A 286 -21.58 25.37 6.48
CA LYS A 286 -20.49 25.81 5.61
C LYS A 286 -20.82 25.52 4.15
N THR A 287 -20.10 26.17 3.24
CA THR A 287 -20.25 25.90 1.81
C THR A 287 -19.60 24.57 1.44
N VAL A 288 -19.97 24.02 0.28
CA VAL A 288 -19.31 22.83 -0.29
C VAL A 288 -17.81 23.07 -0.47
N GLY A 289 -17.42 24.23 -1.00
CA GLY A 289 -16.03 24.61 -1.18
C GLY A 289 -15.27 24.70 0.14
N ASP A 290 -15.84 25.34 1.16
CA ASP A 290 -15.22 25.42 2.49
C ASP A 290 -15.00 24.03 3.10
N PHE A 291 -15.98 23.14 2.98
CA PHE A 291 -15.90 21.77 3.50
C PHE A 291 -14.80 20.99 2.79
N VAL A 292 -14.83 20.92 1.45
CA VAL A 292 -13.87 20.13 0.68
C VAL A 292 -12.45 20.69 0.82
N ASN A 293 -12.27 22.01 0.82
CA ASN A 293 -10.95 22.63 1.02
C ASN A 293 -10.41 22.36 2.44
N SER A 294 -11.26 22.39 3.46
CA SER A 294 -10.87 22.07 4.84
C SER A 294 -10.47 20.60 4.97
N VAL A 295 -11.25 19.68 4.36
CA VAL A 295 -10.95 18.24 4.33
C VAL A 295 -9.64 17.98 3.58
N SER A 296 -9.49 18.56 2.38
CA SER A 296 -8.29 18.42 1.54
C SER A 296 -7.04 18.92 2.26
N THR A 297 -7.12 20.08 2.92
CA THR A 297 -6.01 20.64 3.72
C THR A 297 -5.65 19.73 4.89
N ALA A 298 -6.65 19.26 5.64
CA ALA A 298 -6.43 18.40 6.80
C ALA A 298 -5.86 17.03 6.40
N LEU A 299 -6.40 16.42 5.35
CA LEU A 299 -5.90 15.16 4.79
C LEU A 299 -4.48 15.32 4.24
N GLY A 300 -4.21 16.39 3.49
CA GLY A 300 -2.88 16.68 2.96
C GLY A 300 -1.83 16.82 4.06
N GLN A 301 -2.18 17.47 5.17
CA GLN A 301 -1.33 17.54 6.36
C GLN A 301 -1.16 16.19 7.03
N ALA A 302 -2.24 15.44 7.25
CA ALA A 302 -2.17 14.12 7.88
C ALA A 302 -1.34 13.11 7.07
N LEU A 303 -1.39 13.18 5.73
CA LEU A 303 -0.53 12.38 4.83
C LEU A 303 0.95 12.76 4.94
N ARG A 304 1.27 14.04 5.20
CA ARG A 304 2.66 14.46 5.47
C ARG A 304 3.14 13.94 6.81
N ASP A 305 2.33 14.12 7.85
CA ASP A 305 2.63 13.64 9.19
C ASP A 305 2.81 12.10 9.17
N ALA A 306 1.97 11.38 8.41
CA ALA A 306 2.10 9.95 8.17
C ALA A 306 3.40 9.56 7.44
N ALA A 307 3.78 10.32 6.40
CA ALA A 307 5.04 10.09 5.68
C ALA A 307 6.27 10.31 6.60
N ASP A 308 6.22 11.34 7.45
CA ASP A 308 7.27 11.62 8.44
C ASP A 308 7.34 10.50 9.49
N LEU A 309 6.20 9.97 9.95
CA LEU A 309 6.16 8.81 10.84
C LEU A 309 6.74 7.55 10.19
N ILE A 310 6.40 7.25 8.93
CA ILE A 310 6.99 6.12 8.20
C ILE A 310 8.51 6.29 8.08
N ALA A 311 8.99 7.48 7.74
CA ALA A 311 10.41 7.76 7.63
C ALA A 311 11.13 7.65 9.00
N LYS A 312 10.44 7.99 10.10
CA LYS A 312 11.00 7.90 11.46
C LYS A 312 11.00 6.47 12.01
N ASP A 313 9.88 5.77 11.87
CA ASP A 313 9.61 4.51 12.58
C ASP A 313 9.80 3.26 11.72
N ALA A 314 9.90 3.43 10.40
CA ALA A 314 10.27 2.40 9.43
C ALA A 314 11.20 2.92 8.31
N PRO A 315 12.32 3.64 8.64
CA PRO A 315 13.24 4.24 7.67
C PRO A 315 13.79 3.24 6.65
N GLU A 316 13.97 1.98 7.08
CA GLU A 316 14.45 0.90 6.24
C GLU A 316 13.48 0.55 5.11
N THR A 317 12.16 0.80 5.28
CA THR A 317 11.16 0.64 4.20
C THR A 317 11.41 1.65 3.10
N VAL A 318 11.63 2.91 3.46
CA VAL A 318 11.87 4.00 2.49
C VAL A 318 13.21 3.79 1.78
N ALA A 319 14.25 3.45 2.54
CA ALA A 319 15.58 3.20 2.00
C ALA A 319 15.60 2.00 1.04
N ALA A 320 14.94 0.89 1.39
CA ALA A 320 14.85 -0.29 0.54
C ALA A 320 14.02 -0.04 -0.73
N ILE A 321 12.96 0.76 -0.64
CA ILE A 321 12.15 1.11 -1.81
C ILE A 321 12.93 2.00 -2.77
N ILE A 322 13.52 3.10 -2.28
CA ILE A 322 14.22 4.06 -3.14
C ILE A 322 15.51 3.45 -3.68
N GLY A 323 16.23 2.71 -2.83
CA GLY A 323 17.46 2.03 -3.17
C GLY A 323 18.58 2.99 -3.58
N THR A 324 19.48 2.51 -4.44
CA THR A 324 20.62 3.31 -4.96
C THR A 324 20.51 3.64 -6.45
N GLY A 325 19.52 3.08 -7.15
CA GLY A 325 19.29 3.32 -8.56
C GLY A 325 18.70 4.71 -8.83
N GLY A 326 18.99 5.25 -10.02
CA GLY A 326 18.36 6.46 -10.53
C GLY A 326 17.17 6.17 -11.47
N ALA A 327 16.58 7.21 -12.06
CA ALA A 327 15.51 7.10 -13.05
C ALA A 327 16.03 7.30 -14.49
N PRO A 328 16.63 6.30 -15.16
CA PRO A 328 17.21 6.46 -16.50
C PRO A 328 16.18 6.91 -17.56
N TRP A 329 14.90 6.55 -17.39
CA TRP A 329 13.80 6.98 -18.24
C TRP A 329 13.59 8.51 -18.26
N MET A 330 14.05 9.24 -17.24
CA MET A 330 13.97 10.72 -17.23
C MET A 330 14.83 11.37 -18.31
N THR A 331 15.93 10.73 -18.71
CA THR A 331 16.76 11.21 -19.82
C THR A 331 15.98 11.17 -21.14
N VAL A 332 15.24 10.08 -21.37
CA VAL A 332 14.39 9.93 -22.57
C VAL A 332 13.24 10.93 -22.53
N ALA A 333 12.53 11.03 -21.41
CA ALA A 333 11.40 11.95 -21.27
C ALA A 333 11.81 13.41 -21.53
N THR A 334 12.98 13.82 -21.04
CA THR A 334 13.54 15.16 -21.26
C THR A 334 13.92 15.37 -22.73
N ALA A 335 14.48 14.36 -23.39
CA ALA A 335 14.79 14.42 -24.82
C ALA A 335 13.53 14.60 -25.68
N GLU A 336 12.46 13.83 -25.40
CA GLU A 336 11.18 13.98 -26.09
C GLU A 336 10.56 15.37 -25.88
N ARG A 337 10.63 15.91 -24.66
CA ARG A 337 10.20 17.29 -24.38
C ARG A 337 10.95 18.30 -25.26
N ASN A 338 12.27 18.14 -25.39
CA ASN A 338 13.11 19.05 -26.16
C ASN A 338 12.87 18.97 -27.68
N LYS A 339 12.26 17.88 -28.19
CA LYS A 339 11.79 17.81 -29.59
C LYS A 339 10.53 18.66 -29.83
N GLY A 340 9.83 19.09 -28.78
CA GLY A 340 8.59 19.87 -28.89
C GLY A 340 7.41 19.06 -29.44
N ILE A 341 7.31 17.78 -29.07
CA ILE A 341 6.24 16.87 -29.54
C ILE A 341 4.86 17.42 -29.18
N LYS A 342 4.01 17.59 -30.21
CA LYS A 342 2.65 18.13 -30.10
C LYS A 342 1.74 17.55 -31.18
N GLU A 343 0.52 17.18 -30.80
CA GLU A 343 -0.50 16.71 -31.74
C GLU A 343 -0.85 17.77 -32.80
N GLY A 344 -1.31 17.29 -33.96
CA GLY A 344 -1.72 18.14 -35.08
C GLY A 344 -0.54 18.67 -35.90
N THR A 345 0.68 18.25 -35.57
CA THR A 345 1.87 18.44 -36.42
C THR A 345 2.25 17.09 -37.00
N ALA A 346 2.59 17.02 -38.30
CA ALA A 346 2.92 15.75 -38.94
C ALA A 346 4.07 15.00 -38.24
N ALA A 347 5.08 15.74 -37.77
CA ALA A 347 6.20 15.18 -37.00
C ALA A 347 5.77 14.71 -35.61
N GLY A 348 4.98 15.50 -34.89
CA GLY A 348 4.48 15.13 -33.56
C GLY A 348 3.53 13.94 -33.60
N ASP A 349 2.60 13.91 -34.55
CA ASP A 349 1.65 12.81 -34.74
C ASP A 349 2.38 11.49 -35.06
N ALA A 350 3.42 11.54 -35.90
CA ALA A 350 4.27 10.38 -36.21
C ALA A 350 5.00 9.87 -34.96
N GLU A 351 5.57 10.77 -34.15
CA GLU A 351 6.26 10.38 -32.91
C GLU A 351 5.28 9.77 -31.89
N ILE A 352 4.09 10.37 -31.72
CA ILE A 352 3.05 9.86 -30.82
C ILE A 352 2.62 8.43 -31.21
N LEU A 353 2.43 8.17 -32.51
CA LEU A 353 2.13 6.82 -32.99
C LEU A 353 3.28 5.83 -32.72
N SER A 354 4.53 6.29 -32.77
CA SER A 354 5.70 5.46 -32.46
C SER A 354 5.73 5.01 -30.98
N TYR A 355 5.21 5.83 -30.07
CA TYR A 355 5.11 5.45 -28.65
C TYR A 355 4.24 4.21 -28.46
N PHE A 356 3.07 4.15 -29.12
CA PHE A 356 2.19 2.97 -29.09
C PHE A 356 2.84 1.76 -29.76
N GLN A 357 3.52 1.95 -30.89
CA GLN A 357 4.23 0.87 -31.59
C GLN A 357 5.31 0.23 -30.72
N SER A 358 6.02 1.03 -29.90
CA SER A 358 7.08 0.52 -29.01
C SER A 358 6.60 -0.51 -27.98
N ILE A 359 5.29 -0.52 -27.70
CA ILE A 359 4.62 -1.45 -26.78
C ILE A 359 3.63 -2.38 -27.48
N ASN A 360 3.75 -2.53 -28.80
CA ASN A 360 2.91 -3.40 -29.63
C ASN A 360 1.41 -3.07 -29.56
N ILE A 361 1.05 -1.81 -29.32
CA ILE A 361 -0.34 -1.34 -29.37
C ILE A 361 -0.54 -0.57 -30.67
N GLN A 362 -1.65 -0.85 -31.37
CA GLN A 362 -2.04 -0.11 -32.56
C GLN A 362 -3.03 0.99 -32.18
N ALA A 363 -2.55 2.23 -32.06
CA ALA A 363 -3.41 3.40 -31.97
C ALA A 363 -3.95 3.77 -33.36
N LYS A 364 -5.23 4.13 -33.43
CA LYS A 364 -5.87 4.52 -34.70
C LYS A 364 -5.51 5.95 -35.12
N THR A 365 -5.29 6.83 -34.15
CA THR A 365 -4.97 8.25 -34.34
C THR A 365 -4.10 8.76 -33.19
N SER A 366 -3.36 9.85 -33.41
CA SER A 366 -2.62 10.57 -32.36
C SER A 366 -3.52 11.21 -31.29
N ALA A 367 -4.82 11.34 -31.56
CA ALA A 367 -5.83 11.80 -30.60
C ALA A 367 -6.25 10.71 -29.58
N THR A 368 -5.74 9.49 -29.70
CA THR A 368 -5.93 8.45 -28.66
C THR A 368 -5.13 8.86 -27.42
N PRO A 369 -5.70 8.91 -26.20
CA PRO A 369 -4.96 9.28 -24.99
C PRO A 369 -3.63 8.54 -24.87
N TRP A 370 -2.52 9.27 -24.77
CA TRP A 370 -1.17 8.72 -24.97
C TRP A 370 -0.18 9.02 -23.84
N CYS A 371 -0.64 9.51 -22.69
CA CYS A 371 0.19 9.76 -21.51
C CYS A 371 0.92 8.49 -21.03
N ALA A 372 0.21 7.37 -20.89
CA ALA A 372 0.79 6.08 -20.49
C ALA A 372 1.59 5.40 -21.60
N ALA A 373 1.24 5.61 -22.88
CA ALA A 373 2.07 5.17 -24.00
C ALA A 373 3.44 5.86 -23.99
N PHE A 374 3.47 7.17 -23.72
CA PHE A 374 4.70 7.94 -23.53
C PHE A 374 5.55 7.44 -22.35
N VAL A 375 4.93 7.20 -21.19
CA VAL A 375 5.64 6.64 -20.02
C VAL A 375 6.22 5.27 -20.34
N SER A 376 5.45 4.41 -21.00
CA SER A 376 5.91 3.09 -21.43
C SER A 376 7.08 3.18 -22.42
N PHE A 377 7.00 4.08 -23.39
CA PHE A 377 8.08 4.34 -24.35
C PHE A 377 9.36 4.75 -23.63
N CYS A 378 9.28 5.72 -22.71
CA CYS A 378 10.44 6.20 -21.95
C CYS A 378 11.10 5.07 -21.15
N MET A 379 10.30 4.20 -20.52
CA MET A 379 10.80 3.02 -19.82
C MET A 379 11.50 2.05 -20.79
N LYS A 380 10.84 1.76 -21.93
CA LYS A 380 11.32 0.79 -22.94
C LYS A 380 12.64 1.20 -23.57
N THR A 381 12.82 2.50 -23.82
CA THR A 381 13.97 3.05 -24.57
C THR A 381 15.03 3.68 -23.67
N SER A 382 14.89 3.57 -22.34
CA SER A 382 15.84 4.10 -21.34
C SER A 382 17.24 3.48 -21.38
N GLY A 383 17.44 2.41 -22.16
CA GLY A 383 18.68 1.62 -22.15
C GLY A 383 18.85 0.74 -20.90
N ASN A 384 17.86 0.69 -20.00
CA ASN A 384 17.86 -0.16 -18.81
C ASN A 384 16.86 -1.31 -18.97
N GLN A 385 17.35 -2.55 -18.93
CA GLN A 385 16.54 -3.75 -19.13
C GLN A 385 15.52 -3.97 -18.00
N VAL A 386 15.87 -3.66 -16.74
CA VAL A 386 14.95 -3.77 -15.59
C VAL A 386 13.74 -2.84 -15.79
N ALA A 387 14.00 -1.58 -16.18
CA ALA A 387 12.94 -0.64 -16.52
C ALA A 387 12.08 -1.13 -17.69
N ALA A 388 12.69 -1.61 -18.77
CA ALA A 388 11.98 -2.13 -19.94
C ALA A 388 11.11 -3.35 -19.62
N ASP A 389 11.57 -4.25 -18.75
CA ASP A 389 10.84 -5.45 -18.35
C ASP A 389 9.74 -5.16 -17.32
N SER A 390 9.86 -4.05 -16.59
CA SER A 390 8.87 -3.62 -15.58
C SER A 390 7.57 -3.09 -16.16
N ILE A 391 7.53 -2.72 -17.45
CA ILE A 391 6.34 -2.14 -18.09
C ILE A 391 5.12 -3.05 -17.85
N PRO A 392 3.97 -2.51 -17.39
CA PRO A 392 2.77 -3.29 -17.13
C PRO A 392 2.42 -4.20 -18.32
N LYS A 393 2.21 -5.50 -18.06
CA LYS A 393 1.95 -6.48 -19.14
C LYS A 393 0.53 -6.38 -19.69
N THR A 394 -0.41 -5.99 -18.83
CA THR A 394 -1.81 -5.79 -19.19
C THR A 394 -2.04 -4.31 -19.42
N ALA A 395 -2.53 -3.96 -20.60
CA ALA A 395 -2.92 -2.60 -20.98
C ALA A 395 -1.89 -1.49 -20.62
N PRO A 396 -0.63 -1.58 -21.07
CA PRO A 396 0.44 -0.63 -20.70
C PRO A 396 0.17 0.83 -21.12
N ALA A 397 -0.71 1.06 -22.09
CA ALA A 397 -1.11 2.38 -22.55
C ALA A 397 -2.22 3.04 -21.70
N LEU A 398 -2.58 2.48 -20.54
CA LEU A 398 -3.58 3.05 -19.64
C LEU A 398 -2.94 3.57 -18.35
N ALA A 399 -3.35 4.75 -17.89
CA ALA A 399 -2.82 5.36 -16.67
C ALA A 399 -3.10 4.47 -15.43
N ALA A 400 -4.26 3.82 -15.40
CA ALA A 400 -4.65 2.89 -14.34
C ALA A 400 -3.65 1.73 -14.15
N SER A 401 -3.05 1.21 -15.23
CA SER A 401 -2.08 0.11 -15.18
C SER A 401 -0.79 0.46 -14.43
N TRP A 402 -0.48 1.75 -14.33
CA TRP A 402 0.69 2.25 -13.61
C TRP A 402 0.44 2.42 -12.11
N LYS A 403 -0.81 2.33 -11.64
CA LYS A 403 -1.10 2.42 -10.21
C LYS A 403 -0.56 1.26 -9.40
N GLY A 404 -0.39 0.07 -9.97
CA GLY A 404 0.20 -1.08 -9.30
C GLY A 404 1.65 -1.35 -9.70
N TRP A 405 2.26 -0.45 -10.49
CA TRP A 405 3.63 -0.60 -10.97
C TRP A 405 4.63 -0.26 -9.87
N GLY A 406 5.73 -1.02 -9.78
CA GLY A 406 6.81 -0.77 -8.81
C GLY A 406 6.36 -0.79 -7.34
N SER A 407 7.17 -0.19 -6.49
CA SER A 407 6.90 -0.03 -5.07
C SER A 407 6.15 1.27 -4.77
N PRO A 408 5.18 1.27 -3.84
CA PRO A 408 4.50 2.49 -3.38
C PRO A 408 5.47 3.45 -2.70
N LEU A 409 5.27 4.74 -2.93
CA LEU A 409 5.85 5.81 -2.11
C LEU A 409 4.72 6.59 -1.43
N PRO A 410 4.95 7.13 -0.21
CA PRO A 410 3.96 7.97 0.44
C PRO A 410 3.60 9.17 -0.44
N ALA A 411 2.30 9.44 -0.59
CA ALA A 411 1.78 10.40 -1.56
C ALA A 411 2.27 11.83 -1.31
N ASN A 412 2.60 12.18 -0.07
CA ASN A 412 3.12 13.49 0.33
C ASN A 412 4.54 13.44 0.91
N ALA A 413 5.32 12.41 0.60
CA ALA A 413 6.73 12.35 1.01
C ALA A 413 7.51 13.55 0.46
N SER A 414 8.20 14.27 1.34
CA SER A 414 9.16 15.33 0.98
C SER A 414 10.36 14.80 0.20
N THR A 415 10.60 13.49 0.27
CA THR A 415 11.72 12.77 -0.35
C THR A 415 11.34 12.03 -1.64
N THR A 416 10.22 12.37 -2.28
CA THR A 416 9.81 11.74 -3.54
C THR A 416 10.92 11.86 -4.59
N PRO A 417 11.49 10.76 -5.12
CA PRO A 417 12.58 10.83 -6.10
C PRO A 417 12.13 11.42 -7.43
N GLN A 418 12.97 12.25 -8.05
CA GLN A 418 12.73 12.70 -9.43
C GLN A 418 12.66 11.49 -10.38
N GLY A 419 11.65 11.50 -11.25
CA GLY A 419 11.35 10.37 -12.12
C GLY A 419 10.39 9.34 -11.56
N ALA A 420 9.96 9.45 -10.30
CA ALA A 420 8.89 8.60 -9.77
C ALA A 420 7.64 8.70 -10.66
N VAL A 421 6.99 7.56 -10.89
CA VAL A 421 5.75 7.51 -11.67
C VAL A 421 4.61 8.01 -10.80
N VAL A 422 3.94 9.06 -11.24
CA VAL A 422 2.79 9.63 -10.55
C VAL A 422 1.55 9.40 -11.39
N VAL A 423 0.53 8.80 -10.77
CA VAL A 423 -0.79 8.61 -11.38
C VAL A 423 -1.78 9.56 -10.74
N LEU A 424 -2.54 10.28 -11.56
CA LEU A 424 -3.58 11.22 -11.15
C LEU A 424 -4.97 10.64 -11.43
N SER A 425 -5.94 10.89 -10.56
CA SER A 425 -7.35 10.51 -10.72
C SER A 425 -8.01 11.30 -11.85
N PRO A 426 -9.00 10.77 -12.58
CA PRO A 426 -9.70 11.47 -13.66
C PRO A 426 -10.44 12.73 -13.17
N THR A 427 -10.73 13.67 -14.08
CA THR A 427 -11.65 14.80 -13.84
C THR A 427 -12.83 14.76 -14.82
N GLU A 428 -13.97 15.36 -14.47
CA GLU A 428 -15.21 15.22 -15.25
C GLU A 428 -15.14 15.77 -16.69
N ASP A 429 -14.20 16.69 -16.98
CA ASP A 429 -14.09 17.37 -18.28
C ASP A 429 -12.74 17.14 -19.00
N GLN A 430 -11.81 16.42 -18.37
CA GLN A 430 -10.45 16.15 -18.86
C GLN A 430 -9.97 14.80 -18.29
N ASP A 431 -9.44 13.94 -19.15
CA ASP A 431 -8.84 12.64 -18.80
C ASP A 431 -9.83 11.65 -18.16
N ASP A 432 -10.80 11.14 -18.93
CA ASP A 432 -11.89 10.24 -18.48
C ASP A 432 -11.44 9.05 -17.62
N SER A 433 -10.18 8.62 -17.72
CA SER A 433 -9.60 7.52 -16.96
C SER A 433 -8.42 7.88 -16.04
N GLY A 434 -7.94 9.13 -16.07
CA GLY A 434 -6.81 9.61 -15.28
C GLY A 434 -5.58 9.97 -16.12
N HIS A 435 -4.51 10.39 -15.44
CA HIS A 435 -3.25 10.83 -16.08
C HIS A 435 -2.04 10.15 -15.44
N VAL A 436 -0.95 10.00 -16.18
CA VAL A 436 0.32 9.48 -15.66
C VAL A 436 1.51 10.26 -16.21
N GLY A 437 2.48 10.54 -15.36
CA GLY A 437 3.71 11.23 -15.73
C GLY A 437 4.83 10.99 -14.71
N PHE A 438 5.97 11.60 -14.95
CA PHE A 438 7.14 11.50 -14.08
C PHE A 438 7.26 12.70 -13.15
N PHE A 439 7.46 12.46 -11.87
CA PHE A 439 7.65 13.50 -10.87
C PHE A 439 8.88 14.36 -11.17
N VAL A 440 8.71 15.68 -11.20
CA VAL A 440 9.79 16.66 -11.36
C VAL A 440 10.03 17.41 -10.05
N SER A 441 8.95 17.95 -9.46
CA SER A 441 8.98 18.73 -8.23
C SER A 441 7.56 18.86 -7.64
N GLY A 442 7.45 19.45 -6.45
CA GLY A 442 6.15 19.74 -5.84
C GLY A 442 6.30 20.37 -4.45
N ASN A 443 5.21 20.89 -3.91
CA ASN A 443 5.12 21.42 -2.55
C ASN A 443 3.98 20.74 -1.79
N THR A 444 3.40 21.35 -0.76
CA THR A 444 2.29 20.76 0.02
C THR A 444 0.99 20.61 -0.76
N ASP A 445 0.77 21.44 -1.79
CA ASP A 445 -0.51 21.62 -2.47
C ASP A 445 -0.44 21.21 -3.94
N THR A 446 0.76 21.24 -4.54
CA THR A 446 0.97 20.98 -5.96
C THR A 446 2.07 19.98 -6.25
N ILE A 447 1.97 19.34 -7.42
CA ILE A 447 2.92 18.38 -7.98
C ILE A 447 3.13 18.67 -9.46
N THR A 448 4.39 18.76 -9.89
CA THR A 448 4.78 19.02 -11.28
C THR A 448 5.24 17.72 -11.92
N LEU A 449 4.63 17.38 -13.06
CA LEU A 449 4.89 16.16 -13.80
C LEU A 449 5.43 16.47 -15.20
N LEU A 450 6.46 15.74 -15.60
CA LEU A 450 6.89 15.62 -16.99
C LEU A 450 6.13 14.44 -17.62
N GLY A 451 5.26 14.72 -18.58
CA GLY A 451 4.38 13.71 -19.16
C GLY A 451 4.00 14.01 -20.61
N GLY A 452 3.47 12.99 -21.27
CA GLY A 452 2.84 13.09 -22.58
C GLY A 452 1.36 13.45 -22.46
N ASN A 453 0.76 13.88 -23.57
CA ASN A 453 -0.63 14.29 -23.67
C ASN A 453 -1.07 15.43 -22.72
N GLN A 454 -0.13 16.25 -22.26
CA GLN A 454 -0.44 17.39 -21.38
C GLN A 454 -0.79 18.60 -22.26
N THR A 455 -2.09 18.84 -22.44
CA THR A 455 -2.60 19.76 -23.48
C THR A 455 -2.05 19.38 -24.86
N ASN A 456 -2.16 18.09 -25.20
CA ASN A 456 -1.75 17.49 -26.48
C ASN A 456 -0.24 17.61 -26.78
N ALA A 457 0.62 17.66 -25.76
CA ALA A 457 2.07 17.82 -25.91
C ALA A 457 2.86 17.03 -24.85
N VAL A 458 4.16 16.80 -25.11
CA VAL A 458 5.13 16.38 -24.08
C VAL A 458 5.67 17.63 -23.39
N LYS A 459 5.34 17.83 -22.11
CA LYS A 459 5.78 19.01 -21.34
C LYS A 459 5.75 18.77 -19.83
N GLU A 460 6.14 19.79 -19.09
CA GLU A 460 5.89 19.87 -17.64
C GLU A 460 4.57 20.61 -17.38
N SER A 461 3.74 20.04 -16.51
CA SER A 461 2.49 20.65 -16.05
C SER A 461 2.35 20.44 -14.55
N THR A 462 1.73 21.41 -13.89
CA THR A 462 1.52 21.39 -12.44
C THR A 462 0.07 21.05 -12.14
N TYR A 463 -0.11 20.08 -11.23
CA TYR A 463 -1.39 19.55 -10.81
C TYR A 463 -1.58 19.75 -9.31
N ALA A 464 -2.82 19.83 -8.86
CA ALA A 464 -3.12 19.78 -7.43
C ALA A 464 -2.79 18.39 -6.85
N ARG A 465 -2.20 18.35 -5.66
CA ARG A 465 -1.88 17.10 -4.96
C ARG A 465 -3.12 16.30 -4.56
N SER A 466 -4.27 16.96 -4.44
CA SER A 466 -5.59 16.32 -4.27
C SER A 466 -5.94 15.33 -5.38
N ARG A 467 -5.32 15.44 -6.56
CA ARG A 467 -5.49 14.47 -7.66
C ARG A 467 -4.55 13.28 -7.58
N VAL A 468 -3.51 13.31 -6.76
CA VAL A 468 -2.56 12.20 -6.65
C VAL A 468 -3.31 10.97 -6.21
N ALA A 469 -3.17 9.96 -7.05
CA ALA A 469 -3.87 8.71 -6.90
C ALA A 469 -2.90 7.55 -6.74
N ALA A 470 -1.62 7.69 -7.10
CA ALA A 470 -0.51 6.83 -6.66
C ALA A 470 0.83 7.53 -6.96
N ILE A 471 1.84 7.29 -6.12
CA ILE A 471 3.25 7.57 -6.45
C ILE A 471 4.02 6.26 -6.36
N ARG A 472 4.76 5.94 -7.42
CA ARG A 472 5.43 4.66 -7.59
C ARG A 472 6.89 4.82 -7.97
N TRP A 473 7.71 3.92 -7.45
CA TRP A 473 9.14 3.89 -7.72
C TRP A 473 9.62 2.50 -8.05
N LEU A 474 10.61 2.42 -8.92
CA LEU A 474 11.33 1.20 -9.25
C LEU A 474 12.81 1.46 -9.01
N ASP A 475 13.39 0.76 -8.04
CA ASP A 475 14.84 0.72 -7.95
C ASP A 475 15.39 -0.13 -9.11
N VAL A 476 16.13 0.54 -10.01
CA VAL A 476 16.79 -0.10 -11.16
C VAL A 476 18.29 -0.23 -10.96
N ALA A 477 18.78 -0.14 -9.72
CA ALA A 477 20.15 -0.49 -9.39
C ALA A 477 20.47 -1.87 -10.01
N GLN A 478 21.37 -1.89 -10.98
CA GLN A 478 21.92 -3.16 -11.43
C GLN A 478 22.74 -3.74 -10.29
N PRO A 479 22.58 -5.04 -9.96
CA PRO A 479 23.55 -5.67 -9.11
C PRO A 479 24.91 -5.58 -9.80
N ALA A 480 25.91 -5.03 -9.10
CA ALA A 480 27.30 -5.11 -9.53
C ALA A 480 27.70 -6.59 -9.56
N ALA A 481 27.64 -7.23 -10.72
CA ALA A 481 28.00 -8.63 -10.88
C ALA A 481 29.51 -8.76 -11.10
N ALA A 482 30.17 -9.50 -10.22
CA ALA A 482 31.21 -10.42 -10.68
C ALA A 482 30.50 -11.48 -11.55
N GLY A 483 31.07 -11.79 -12.72
CA GLY A 483 30.36 -12.54 -13.77
C GLY A 483 29.81 -13.92 -13.37
N PRO A 484 28.94 -14.52 -14.21
CA PRO A 484 28.26 -15.78 -13.91
C PRO A 484 29.24 -16.94 -13.64
N VAL A 485 28.90 -17.82 -12.70
CA VAL A 485 29.59 -19.10 -12.47
C VAL A 485 28.66 -20.27 -12.77
N ALA A 486 29.23 -21.48 -12.92
CA ALA A 486 28.43 -22.68 -13.13
C ALA A 486 27.67 -23.10 -11.85
N ALA A 487 26.48 -23.67 -12.02
CA ALA A 487 25.78 -24.36 -10.94
C ALA A 487 26.60 -25.58 -10.49
N GLY A 488 26.79 -25.75 -9.18
CA GLY A 488 27.52 -26.88 -8.61
C GLY A 488 26.71 -28.19 -8.64
N PRO A 489 27.37 -29.36 -8.50
CA PRO A 489 26.66 -30.61 -8.28
C PRO A 489 26.07 -30.59 -6.86
N ILE A 490 24.74 -30.44 -6.75
CA ILE A 490 24.02 -30.35 -5.47
C ILE A 490 22.99 -31.47 -5.41
N ASN A 491 23.01 -32.26 -4.34
CA ASN A 491 22.15 -33.42 -4.17
C ASN A 491 20.74 -33.02 -3.70
N LEU A 492 19.80 -32.94 -4.63
CA LEU A 492 18.40 -32.61 -4.36
C LEU A 492 17.49 -33.84 -4.22
N SER A 493 18.04 -35.06 -4.25
CA SER A 493 17.27 -36.31 -4.34
C SER A 493 16.29 -36.54 -3.18
N ARG A 494 16.56 -35.93 -2.03
CA ARG A 494 15.70 -35.98 -0.83
C ARG A 494 14.45 -35.12 -0.92
N PHE A 495 14.43 -34.13 -1.80
CA PHE A 495 13.35 -33.18 -1.92
C PHE A 495 12.28 -33.69 -2.87
N ASN A 496 11.03 -33.35 -2.60
CA ASN A 496 9.96 -33.60 -3.57
C ASN A 496 10.08 -32.67 -4.79
N ALA A 497 9.30 -32.92 -5.85
CA ALA A 497 9.39 -32.14 -7.10
C ALA A 497 9.22 -30.63 -6.92
N LYS A 498 8.33 -30.17 -6.02
CA LYS A 498 8.11 -28.74 -5.75
C LYS A 498 9.33 -28.12 -5.06
N GLN A 499 9.85 -28.82 -4.05
CA GLN A 499 11.05 -28.39 -3.32
C GLN A 499 12.29 -28.41 -4.23
N GLN A 500 12.43 -29.38 -5.12
CA GLN A 500 13.49 -29.42 -6.12
C GLN A 500 13.42 -28.23 -7.07
N ALA A 501 12.21 -27.85 -7.54
CA ALA A 501 12.03 -26.67 -8.38
C ALA A 501 12.44 -25.38 -7.65
N ALA A 502 12.02 -25.21 -6.40
CA ALA A 502 12.42 -24.07 -5.57
C ALA A 502 13.93 -24.03 -5.30
N ALA A 503 14.54 -25.16 -4.94
CA ALA A 503 16.00 -25.26 -4.77
C ALA A 503 16.75 -24.94 -6.06
N LYS A 504 16.24 -25.36 -7.22
CA LYS A 504 16.85 -25.05 -8.52
C LYS A 504 16.85 -23.54 -8.80
N ILE A 505 15.77 -22.84 -8.46
CA ILE A 505 15.73 -21.37 -8.56
C ILE A 505 16.86 -20.77 -7.72
N ILE A 506 16.98 -21.15 -6.45
CA ILE A 506 18.06 -20.65 -5.57
C ILE A 506 19.44 -20.87 -6.20
N ILE A 507 19.71 -22.10 -6.66
CA ILE A 507 20.99 -22.49 -7.25
C ILE A 507 21.30 -21.66 -8.49
N ASP A 508 20.35 -21.58 -9.43
CA ASP A 508 20.53 -20.86 -10.69
C ASP A 508 20.76 -19.35 -10.45
N ARG A 509 20.04 -18.74 -9.51
CA ARG A 509 20.17 -17.31 -9.20
C ARG A 509 21.49 -16.98 -8.50
N PHE A 510 21.92 -17.80 -7.54
CA PHE A 510 23.22 -17.62 -6.89
C PHE A 510 24.36 -17.80 -7.89
N ALA A 511 24.29 -18.81 -8.76
CA ALA A 511 25.26 -19.04 -9.82
C ALA A 511 25.34 -17.86 -10.80
N ALA A 512 24.19 -17.34 -11.23
CA ALA A 512 24.12 -16.15 -12.09
C ALA A 512 24.71 -14.89 -11.43
N SER A 513 24.75 -14.84 -10.09
CA SER A 513 25.30 -13.74 -9.30
C SER A 513 26.77 -13.92 -8.90
N GLY A 514 27.45 -14.93 -9.45
CA GLY A 514 28.87 -15.20 -9.21
C GLY A 514 29.18 -16.00 -7.95
N PHE A 515 28.17 -16.52 -7.26
CA PHE A 515 28.36 -17.32 -6.05
C PHE A 515 28.56 -18.80 -6.38
N GLY A 516 29.64 -19.39 -5.84
CA GLY A 516 30.05 -20.77 -6.11
C GLY A 516 29.19 -21.84 -5.42
N SER A 517 29.53 -23.12 -5.62
CA SER A 517 28.76 -24.26 -5.09
C SER A 517 28.56 -24.23 -3.57
N VAL A 518 29.57 -23.82 -2.81
CA VAL A 518 29.51 -23.68 -1.35
C VAL A 518 28.41 -22.70 -0.93
N HIS A 519 28.34 -21.54 -1.59
CA HIS A 519 27.31 -20.52 -1.36
C HIS A 519 25.93 -21.01 -1.78
N GLN A 520 25.83 -21.66 -2.94
CA GLN A 520 24.59 -22.24 -3.46
C GLN A 520 24.00 -23.27 -2.48
N ILE A 521 24.84 -24.20 -1.98
CA ILE A 521 24.45 -25.20 -0.98
C ILE A 521 23.98 -24.54 0.32
N THR A 522 24.73 -23.52 0.78
CA THR A 522 24.37 -22.78 2.00
C THR A 522 23.01 -22.09 1.84
N ALA A 523 22.74 -21.46 0.71
CA ALA A 523 21.46 -20.80 0.44
C ALA A 523 20.29 -21.80 0.44
N VAL A 524 20.42 -22.95 -0.23
CA VAL A 524 19.39 -24.01 -0.22
C VAL A 524 19.17 -24.57 1.19
N ALA A 525 20.24 -24.77 1.97
CA ALA A 525 20.13 -25.25 3.35
C ALA A 525 19.40 -24.27 4.27
N ASN A 526 19.62 -22.96 4.07
CA ASN A 526 18.90 -21.90 4.80
C ASN A 526 17.43 -21.88 4.42
N ALA A 527 17.09 -21.78 3.13
CA ALA A 527 15.70 -21.80 2.70
C ALA A 527 14.95 -23.09 3.11
N TRP A 528 15.65 -24.23 3.15
CA TRP A 528 15.09 -25.47 3.67
C TRP A 528 14.82 -25.41 5.18
N LYS A 529 15.63 -24.70 5.95
CA LYS A 529 15.37 -24.48 7.38
C LYS A 529 14.21 -23.51 7.58
N GLU A 530 14.21 -22.38 6.87
CA GLU A 530 13.22 -21.33 7.05
C GLU A 530 11.82 -21.73 6.60
N SER A 531 11.68 -22.28 5.40
CA SER A 531 10.37 -22.49 4.76
C SER A 531 10.12 -23.92 4.32
N SER A 532 11.01 -24.86 4.64
CA SER A 532 11.01 -26.18 4.02
C SER A 532 11.07 -26.14 2.48
N LEU A 533 11.72 -25.12 1.89
CA LEU A 533 11.74 -24.83 0.45
C LEU A 533 10.33 -24.57 -0.14
N ASN A 534 9.43 -23.99 0.65
CA ASN A 534 8.10 -23.57 0.22
C ASN A 534 8.09 -22.05 -0.08
N PRO A 535 8.03 -21.63 -1.36
CA PRO A 535 8.01 -20.21 -1.69
C PRO A 535 6.73 -19.48 -1.24
N SER A 536 5.69 -20.23 -0.84
CA SER A 536 4.43 -19.66 -0.35
C SER A 536 4.30 -19.72 1.17
N GLU A 537 5.36 -20.08 1.90
CA GLU A 537 5.33 -20.13 3.37
C GLU A 537 5.15 -18.73 3.95
N GLN A 538 4.29 -18.60 4.96
CA GLN A 538 4.02 -17.33 5.63
C GLN A 538 3.88 -17.54 7.14
N THR A 539 4.60 -16.75 7.93
CA THR A 539 4.52 -16.75 9.39
C THR A 539 4.01 -15.39 9.86
N HIS A 540 2.78 -15.36 10.36
CA HIS A 540 2.11 -14.16 10.87
C HIS A 540 1.95 -14.24 12.39
N THR A 541 2.70 -13.42 13.12
CA THR A 541 2.58 -13.26 14.58
C THR A 541 2.62 -11.79 14.96
N SER A 542 2.39 -11.47 16.24
CA SER A 542 2.55 -10.11 16.76
C SER A 542 3.98 -9.58 16.70
N ARG A 543 4.98 -10.42 16.40
CA ARG A 543 6.41 -10.07 16.36
C ARG A 543 7.05 -10.28 14.99
N GLU A 544 6.40 -11.01 14.10
CA GLU A 544 6.98 -11.51 12.88
C GLU A 544 5.93 -11.56 11.76
N ASP A 545 6.32 -11.11 10.58
CA ASP A 545 5.53 -11.25 9.35
C ASP A 545 6.49 -11.72 8.25
N SER A 546 6.80 -13.01 8.24
CA SER A 546 7.88 -13.59 7.45
C SER A 546 7.36 -14.35 6.25
N ILE A 547 7.90 -14.05 5.06
CA ILE A 547 7.38 -14.55 3.80
C ILE A 547 8.43 -15.29 2.97
N GLY A 548 7.98 -16.40 2.39
CA GLY A 548 8.63 -17.07 1.27
C GLY A 548 9.83 -17.93 1.67
N LEU A 549 10.69 -18.21 0.68
CA LEU A 549 11.75 -19.21 0.78
C LEU A 549 12.69 -18.98 1.97
N PHE A 550 13.05 -17.74 2.21
CA PHE A 550 13.97 -17.33 3.27
C PHE A 550 13.27 -16.62 4.44
N GLN A 551 11.93 -16.77 4.57
CA GLN A 551 11.16 -16.16 5.66
C GLN A 551 11.52 -14.68 5.88
N LEU A 552 11.53 -13.91 4.78
CA LEU A 552 11.94 -12.51 4.79
C LEU A 552 10.90 -11.69 5.56
N ASN A 553 11.29 -11.23 6.74
CA ASN A 553 10.40 -10.55 7.67
C ASN A 553 10.08 -9.11 7.21
N MET A 554 8.80 -8.85 6.95
CA MET A 554 8.20 -7.61 6.50
C MET A 554 8.03 -6.58 7.62
N ARG A 555 7.89 -7.04 8.88
CA ARG A 555 7.88 -6.20 10.09
C ARG A 555 9.26 -5.64 10.39
N SER A 556 10.30 -6.44 10.20
CA SER A 556 11.68 -6.09 10.54
C SER A 556 12.64 -7.02 9.83
N GLY A 557 13.65 -6.50 9.12
CA GLY A 557 14.66 -7.33 8.45
C GLY A 557 14.61 -7.21 6.93
N LEU A 558 14.92 -8.30 6.23
CA LEU A 558 15.15 -8.28 4.78
C LEU A 558 13.87 -8.28 3.95
N GLY A 559 12.70 -8.55 4.55
CA GLY A 559 11.41 -8.41 3.84
C GLY A 559 10.91 -6.97 3.81
N VAL A 560 11.58 -6.05 4.50
CA VAL A 560 11.15 -4.66 4.58
C VAL A 560 11.39 -3.93 3.25
N GLY A 561 10.39 -3.19 2.78
CA GLY A 561 10.43 -2.45 1.51
C GLY A 561 9.91 -3.24 0.31
N HIS A 562 9.73 -4.55 0.44
CA HIS A 562 9.27 -5.42 -0.64
C HIS A 562 7.77 -5.67 -0.59
N GLN A 563 7.15 -5.83 -1.77
CA GLN A 563 5.75 -6.22 -1.88
C GLN A 563 5.57 -7.69 -1.53
N LEU A 564 4.43 -8.07 -0.93
CA LEU A 564 4.16 -9.46 -0.56
C LEU A 564 4.27 -10.41 -1.77
N ASN A 565 3.78 -10.01 -2.95
CA ASN A 565 3.92 -10.80 -4.17
C ASN A 565 5.37 -10.99 -4.62
N ASP A 566 6.26 -10.03 -4.34
CA ASP A 566 7.68 -10.18 -4.63
C ASP A 566 8.33 -11.15 -3.65
N LEU A 567 7.88 -11.15 -2.39
CA LEU A 567 8.37 -12.09 -1.39
C LEU A 567 7.82 -13.51 -1.59
N LEU A 568 6.63 -13.67 -2.17
CA LEU A 568 6.05 -14.97 -2.56
C LEU A 568 6.62 -15.52 -3.87
N ASP A 569 7.22 -14.65 -4.70
CA ASP A 569 7.93 -15.07 -5.90
C ASP A 569 9.31 -15.63 -5.51
N ALA A 570 9.53 -16.92 -5.77
CA ALA A 570 10.77 -17.63 -5.44
C ALA A 570 12.03 -16.96 -6.03
N THR A 571 11.91 -16.37 -7.21
CA THR A 571 13.00 -15.73 -7.96
C THR A 571 13.37 -14.41 -7.28
N LYS A 572 12.39 -13.55 -6.98
CA LYS A 572 12.60 -12.27 -6.30
C LYS A 572 12.98 -12.43 -4.82
N ASN A 573 12.36 -13.34 -4.08
CA ASN A 573 12.74 -13.66 -2.69
C ASN A 573 14.22 -14.06 -2.59
N THR A 574 14.70 -14.86 -3.55
CA THR A 574 16.11 -15.24 -3.64
C THR A 574 17.02 -14.05 -3.96
N ASP A 575 16.60 -13.12 -4.82
CA ASP A 575 17.41 -11.95 -5.17
C ASP A 575 17.72 -11.04 -4.00
N ILE A 576 16.72 -10.84 -3.13
CA ILE A 576 16.87 -10.01 -1.92
C ILE A 576 17.97 -10.58 -1.01
N ILE A 577 18.00 -11.91 -0.86
CA ILE A 577 19.05 -12.60 -0.12
C ILE A 577 20.40 -12.48 -0.82
N ILE A 578 20.44 -12.65 -2.14
CA ILE A 578 21.67 -12.51 -2.93
C ILE A 578 22.28 -11.12 -2.74
N ASP A 579 21.48 -10.07 -2.77
CA ASP A 579 21.96 -8.70 -2.62
C ASP A 579 22.48 -8.43 -1.22
N THR A 580 21.81 -8.99 -0.20
CA THR A 580 22.35 -9.00 1.17
C THR A 580 23.68 -9.74 1.22
N CYS A 581 23.78 -10.93 0.63
CA CYS A 581 25.00 -11.73 0.58
C CYS A 581 26.17 -10.99 -0.09
N LYS A 582 25.92 -10.20 -1.14
CA LYS A 582 26.95 -9.37 -1.81
C LYS A 582 27.53 -8.31 -0.88
N SER A 583 26.77 -7.86 0.10
CA SER A 583 27.23 -6.88 1.08
C SER A 583 28.07 -7.48 2.21
N VAL A 584 28.08 -8.82 2.39
CA VAL A 584 28.76 -9.52 3.49
C VAL A 584 30.10 -10.10 3.03
N PRO A 585 31.26 -9.50 3.39
CA PRO A 585 32.57 -10.00 2.97
C PRO A 585 32.87 -11.42 3.45
N GLU A 586 32.46 -11.78 4.66
CA GLU A 586 32.68 -13.09 5.27
C GLU A 586 31.98 -14.20 4.48
N PHE A 587 30.79 -13.92 3.96
CA PHE A 587 30.06 -14.87 3.12
C PHE A 587 30.69 -14.95 1.74
N LYS A 588 30.93 -13.80 1.07
CA LYS A 588 31.57 -13.76 -0.25
C LYS A 588 32.89 -14.53 -0.31
N ASN A 589 33.72 -14.37 0.71
CA ASN A 589 35.07 -14.94 0.75
C ASN A 589 35.13 -16.34 1.34
N ALA A 590 34.00 -16.90 1.81
CA ALA A 590 33.96 -18.24 2.40
C ALA A 590 34.42 -19.30 1.39
N GLN A 591 35.37 -20.14 1.83
CA GLN A 591 35.98 -21.20 1.01
C GLN A 591 35.43 -22.60 1.34
N ASP A 592 34.69 -22.73 2.44
CA ASP A 592 34.11 -23.98 2.91
C ASP A 592 32.70 -23.76 3.48
N LEU A 593 31.94 -24.86 3.63
CA LEU A 593 30.55 -24.81 4.11
C LEU A 593 30.43 -24.31 5.55
N ALA A 594 31.41 -24.59 6.42
CA ALA A 594 31.34 -24.13 7.80
C ALA A 594 31.46 -22.61 7.87
N ALA A 595 32.39 -22.03 7.13
CA ALA A 595 32.57 -20.59 6.99
C ALA A 595 31.34 -19.94 6.32
N ALA A 596 30.83 -20.52 5.23
CA ALA A 596 29.69 -19.96 4.51
C ALA A 596 28.40 -19.99 5.34
N VAL A 597 28.05 -21.13 5.96
CA VAL A 597 26.88 -21.24 6.85
C VAL A 597 27.02 -20.31 8.05
N THR A 598 28.20 -20.25 8.66
CA THR A 598 28.45 -19.35 9.80
C THR A 598 28.25 -17.89 9.40
N ALA A 599 28.80 -17.47 8.27
CA ALA A 599 28.67 -16.10 7.78
C ALA A 599 27.20 -15.77 7.44
N PHE A 600 26.50 -16.68 6.77
CA PHE A 600 25.10 -16.49 6.40
C PHE A 600 24.22 -16.33 7.66
N VAL A 601 24.35 -17.22 8.64
CA VAL A 601 23.55 -17.14 9.88
C VAL A 601 23.88 -15.88 10.70
N ARG A 602 25.16 -15.51 10.80
CA ARG A 602 25.58 -14.37 11.64
C ARG A 602 25.29 -13.01 11.01
N PHE A 603 25.34 -12.90 9.70
CA PHE A 603 25.36 -11.61 9.01
C PHE A 603 24.24 -11.42 7.99
N VAL A 604 23.57 -12.49 7.56
CA VAL A 604 22.41 -12.43 6.65
C VAL A 604 21.12 -12.66 7.43
N GLU A 605 20.88 -13.87 7.93
CA GLU A 605 19.61 -14.24 8.61
C GLU A 605 19.46 -13.65 10.02
N LYS A 606 20.55 -13.64 10.79
CA LYS A 606 20.60 -13.10 12.16
C LYS A 606 19.48 -13.62 13.09
N PRO A 607 19.22 -14.94 13.19
CA PRO A 607 18.22 -15.46 14.08
C PRO A 607 18.62 -15.26 15.55
N ALA A 608 17.65 -15.30 16.47
CA ALA A 608 17.87 -15.07 17.90
C ALA A 608 18.92 -16.02 18.52
N ASN A 609 18.94 -17.30 18.11
CA ASN A 609 19.88 -18.31 18.62
C ASN A 609 20.90 -18.75 17.55
N GLN A 610 21.79 -17.84 17.17
CA GLN A 610 22.78 -18.11 16.11
C GLN A 610 23.60 -19.40 16.29
N PRO A 611 24.09 -19.78 17.50
CA PRO A 611 24.87 -21.01 17.66
C PRO A 611 24.10 -22.28 17.29
N ALA A 612 22.85 -22.42 17.74
CA ALA A 612 22.02 -23.58 17.41
C ALA A 612 21.67 -23.61 15.92
N GLU A 613 21.34 -22.44 15.38
CA GLU A 613 20.95 -22.27 13.98
C GLU A 613 22.09 -22.55 13.00
N ILE A 614 23.36 -22.28 13.38
CA ILE A 614 24.55 -22.68 12.61
C ILE A 614 24.69 -24.20 12.56
N ILE A 615 24.51 -24.89 13.70
CA ILE A 615 24.68 -26.35 13.77
C ILE A 615 23.67 -27.05 12.87
N ASP A 616 22.38 -26.68 12.98
CA ASP A 616 21.30 -27.27 12.18
C ASP A 616 21.51 -27.03 10.68
N ARG A 617 21.78 -25.78 10.26
CA ARG A 617 22.00 -25.47 8.84
C ARG A 617 23.27 -26.09 8.28
N LEU A 618 24.32 -26.25 9.08
CA LEU A 618 25.53 -26.94 8.63
C LEU A 618 25.28 -28.44 8.39
N GLN A 619 24.47 -29.08 9.23
CA GLN A 619 24.05 -30.47 9.00
C GLN A 619 23.22 -30.58 7.72
N LYS A 620 22.27 -29.66 7.53
CA LYS A 620 21.48 -29.58 6.29
C LYS A 620 22.38 -29.37 5.07
N ALA A 621 23.31 -28.42 5.12
CA ALA A 621 24.24 -28.11 4.03
C ALA A 621 25.11 -29.31 3.64
N LYS A 622 25.73 -29.99 4.61
CA LYS A 622 26.54 -31.20 4.35
C LYS A 622 25.75 -32.30 3.66
N SER A 623 24.45 -32.42 3.97
CA SER A 623 23.60 -33.42 3.35
C SER A 623 23.16 -33.13 1.91
N LEU A 624 23.52 -31.95 1.39
CA LEU A 624 23.30 -31.51 0.01
C LEU A 624 24.57 -31.59 -0.84
N GLU A 625 25.72 -31.92 -0.26
CA GLU A 625 26.93 -32.24 -1.02
C GLU A 625 26.70 -33.51 -1.85
N ALA A 626 27.21 -33.51 -3.08
CA ALA A 626 27.03 -34.59 -4.05
C ALA A 626 27.99 -35.76 -3.84
#